data_AF-A0A949X986-F1
#
_entry.id   AF-A0A949X986-F1
#
_cell.length_a   1.000
_cell.length_b   1.000
_cell.length_c   1.000
_cell.angle_alpha   90.00
_cell.angle_beta   90.00
_cell.angle_gamma   90.00
#
_symmetry.space_group_name_H-M   'P 1'
#
loop_
_entity.id
_entity.type
_entity.pdbx_description
1 polymer ?
#
loop_
_entity_poly.entity_id
_entity_poly.type
_entity_poly.pdbx_seq_one_letter_code
_entity_poly.pdbx_strand_id
1 'polypeptide(L)'
;MAANPRIIVIGGGLAGLSAVIKIAEIGGQVDLFSIVPVKRSHSVCAQGGINAAKNLKGEGDSTWQHFDDTIYGGDFLANQPTVKAMCDAAPGIIDLLDRMGVPFNRTPEGLLDFRRFGGTLYNRTAFAGATTGQQLLYALDEQVRRYESEGKVKKYEHWEFLSAVLDDNRTCRGICAMDLRSMEVRTFPADAIIIATGGIGAIFGKSTNSVVCTGSAQSALYQQGCYYANGEFIQVHPTSIPGEDKLRLMSESARGEGGRVWVPKKPGDNRDPKSIPQNER
;
A
#
# COMPACT_ATOMS: atom_id res chain seq x y z
N MET A 1 -4.55 -1.30 37.97
CA MET A 1 -4.58 -1.77 36.57
C MET A 1 -3.41 -1.10 35.87
N ALA A 2 -2.51 -1.85 35.23
CA ALA A 2 -1.49 -1.23 34.38
C ALA A 2 -2.21 -0.39 33.31
N ALA A 3 -1.78 0.85 33.08
CA ALA A 3 -2.38 1.70 32.07
C ALA A 3 -2.27 0.99 30.70
N ASN A 4 -3.37 0.92 29.95
CA ASN A 4 -3.31 0.39 28.59
C ASN A 4 -2.38 1.30 27.77
N PRO A 5 -1.41 0.72 27.03
CA PRO A 5 -0.46 1.53 26.27
C PRO A 5 -1.21 2.32 25.20
N ARG A 6 -0.87 3.61 25.09
CA ARG A 6 -1.39 4.51 24.06
C ARG A 6 -0.47 4.47 22.85
N ILE A 7 -1.00 3.99 21.74
CA ILE A 7 -0.24 3.85 20.50
C ILE A 7 -0.76 4.86 19.48
N ILE A 8 0.15 5.58 18.82
CA ILE A 8 -0.21 6.49 17.72
C ILE A 8 0.16 5.83 16.40
N VAL A 9 -0.78 5.76 15.47
CA VAL A 9 -0.53 5.32 14.09
C VAL A 9 -0.63 6.52 13.16
N ILE A 10 0.42 6.79 12.38
CA ILE A 10 0.48 7.91 11.44
C ILE A 10 0.34 7.36 10.02
N GLY A 11 -0.82 7.57 9.41
CA GLY A 11 -1.15 7.19 8.03
C GLY A 11 -2.40 6.29 7.95
N GLY A 12 -3.45 6.80 7.32
CA GLY A 12 -4.72 6.09 7.13
C GLY A 12 -4.77 5.14 5.91
N GLY A 13 -3.64 4.60 5.46
CA GLY A 13 -3.58 3.62 4.36
C GLY A 13 -3.83 2.18 4.83
N LEU A 14 -3.75 1.20 3.92
CA LEU A 14 -3.97 -0.21 4.26
C LEU A 14 -3.07 -0.70 5.41
N ALA A 15 -1.78 -0.31 5.41
CA ALA A 15 -0.84 -0.68 6.46
C ALA A 15 -1.24 -0.09 7.83
N GLY A 16 -1.56 1.20 7.87
CA GLY A 16 -1.96 1.86 9.11
C GLY A 16 -3.28 1.33 9.66
N LEU A 17 -4.30 1.14 8.81
CA LEU A 17 -5.57 0.54 9.24
C LEU A 17 -5.41 -0.90 9.73
N SER A 18 -4.57 -1.70 9.06
CA SER A 18 -4.27 -3.06 9.52
C SER A 18 -3.60 -3.07 10.89
N ALA A 19 -2.66 -2.14 11.13
CA ALA A 19 -2.02 -1.98 12.44
C ALA A 19 -3.04 -1.55 13.51
N VAL A 20 -3.89 -0.56 13.22
CA VAL A 20 -4.95 -0.09 14.12
C VAL A 20 -5.87 -1.24 14.54
N ILE A 21 -6.33 -2.05 13.57
CA ILE A 21 -7.19 -3.22 13.84
C ILE A 21 -6.48 -4.19 14.79
N LYS A 22 -5.23 -4.55 14.51
CA LYS A 22 -4.49 -5.50 15.34
C LYS A 22 -4.24 -5.00 16.76
N ILE A 23 -3.93 -3.71 16.92
CA ILE A 23 -3.76 -3.09 18.23
C ILE A 23 -5.09 -3.09 19.01
N ALA A 24 -6.19 -2.74 18.36
CA ALA A 24 -7.50 -2.73 18.98
C ALA A 24 -7.99 -4.15 19.37
N GLU A 25 -7.68 -5.16 18.56
CA GLU A 25 -7.97 -6.58 18.85
C GLU A 25 -7.28 -7.07 20.13
N ILE A 26 -6.04 -6.64 20.38
CA ILE A 26 -5.30 -7.00 21.61
C ILE A 26 -5.63 -6.08 22.80
N GLY A 27 -6.60 -5.18 22.66
CA GLY A 27 -7.10 -4.31 23.75
C GLY A 27 -6.36 -2.96 23.90
N GLY A 28 -5.48 -2.60 22.97
CA GLY A 28 -4.80 -1.30 22.98
C GLY A 28 -5.70 -0.13 22.59
N GLN A 29 -5.32 1.09 23.00
CA GLN A 29 -5.94 2.33 22.55
C GLN A 29 -5.10 2.98 21.44
N VAL A 30 -5.77 3.47 20.39
CA VAL A 30 -5.09 4.00 19.21
C VAL A 30 -5.58 5.39 18.82
N ASP A 31 -4.65 6.33 18.67
CA ASP A 31 -4.92 7.55 17.91
C ASP A 31 -4.40 7.37 16.47
N LEU A 32 -5.31 7.41 15.49
CA LEU A 32 -4.99 7.29 14.07
C LEU A 32 -4.93 8.67 13.43
N PHE A 33 -3.74 9.10 13.02
CA PHE A 33 -3.51 10.36 12.31
C PHE A 33 -3.50 10.14 10.80
N SER A 34 -4.12 11.04 10.05
CA SER A 34 -4.12 10.99 8.59
C SER A 34 -4.25 12.39 7.99
N ILE A 35 -3.39 12.72 7.03
CA ILE A 35 -3.39 14.02 6.33
C ILE A 35 -4.66 14.24 5.47
N VAL A 36 -5.31 13.15 5.09
CA VAL A 36 -6.58 13.13 4.36
C VAL A 36 -7.60 12.24 5.06
N PRO A 37 -8.89 12.32 4.73
CA PRO A 37 -9.83 11.29 5.14
C PRO A 37 -9.29 9.91 4.76
N VAL A 38 -9.37 8.94 5.66
CA VAL A 38 -8.75 7.61 5.54
C VAL A 38 -9.05 6.96 4.19
N LYS A 39 -10.31 7.08 3.73
CA LYS A 39 -10.79 6.57 2.43
C LYS A 39 -10.14 7.20 1.19
N ARG A 40 -9.41 8.31 1.36
CA ARG A 40 -8.69 9.03 0.29
C ARG A 40 -7.19 8.75 0.30
N SER A 41 -6.70 7.88 1.19
CA SER A 41 -5.31 7.40 1.17
C SER A 41 -4.96 6.77 -0.18
N HIS A 42 -3.71 6.89 -0.62
CA HIS A 42 -3.29 6.45 -1.96
C HIS A 42 -3.56 4.97 -2.24
N SER A 43 -3.66 4.13 -1.20
CA SER A 43 -4.09 2.74 -1.33
C SER A 43 -5.39 2.55 -2.12
N VAL A 44 -6.32 3.53 -2.09
CA VAL A 44 -7.58 3.49 -2.86
C VAL A 44 -7.33 3.40 -4.37
N CYS A 45 -6.17 3.87 -4.84
CA CYS A 45 -5.78 3.87 -6.25
C CYS A 45 -5.15 2.55 -6.72
N ALA A 46 -4.91 1.57 -5.83
CA ALA A 46 -4.37 0.29 -6.26
C ALA A 46 -5.42 -0.51 -7.05
N GLN A 47 -5.02 -1.05 -8.19
CA GLN A 47 -5.95 -1.68 -9.15
C GLN A 47 -5.76 -3.19 -9.23
N GLY A 48 -4.50 -3.61 -9.44
CA GLY A 48 -4.13 -4.93 -9.95
C GLY A 48 -4.47 -6.12 -9.05
N GLY A 49 -4.44 -5.95 -7.74
CA GLY A 49 -4.81 -7.00 -6.80
C GLY A 49 -3.74 -7.23 -5.73
N ILE A 50 -3.81 -8.38 -5.07
CA ILE A 50 -2.92 -8.80 -3.99
C ILE A 50 -2.51 -10.26 -4.21
N ASN A 51 -1.21 -10.54 -4.15
CA ASN A 51 -0.66 -11.87 -4.42
C ASN A 51 -0.78 -12.80 -3.20
N ALA A 52 -1.27 -14.01 -3.42
CA ALA A 52 -1.25 -15.11 -2.45
C ALA A 52 -1.30 -16.47 -3.15
N ALA A 53 -0.34 -17.34 -2.85
CA ALA A 53 -0.25 -18.67 -3.43
C ALA A 53 -1.27 -19.63 -2.80
N LYS A 54 -2.53 -19.57 -3.27
CA LYS A 54 -3.60 -20.51 -2.87
C LYS A 54 -3.73 -21.71 -3.80
N ASN A 55 -3.11 -21.66 -4.98
CA ASN A 55 -3.16 -22.72 -6.00
C ASN A 55 -4.58 -23.21 -6.36
N LEU A 56 -5.60 -22.33 -6.31
CA LEU A 56 -6.99 -22.72 -6.63
C LEU A 56 -7.19 -23.09 -8.11
N LYS A 57 -6.24 -22.72 -8.97
CA LYS A 57 -6.25 -23.08 -10.40
C LYS A 57 -5.54 -24.41 -10.69
N GLY A 58 -4.91 -25.05 -9.69
CA GLY A 58 -4.23 -26.34 -9.87
C GLY A 58 -2.94 -26.27 -10.71
N GLU A 59 -2.26 -25.13 -10.69
CA GLU A 59 -1.04 -24.86 -11.49
C GLU A 59 0.25 -25.35 -10.81
N GLY A 60 0.14 -25.91 -9.60
CA GLY A 60 1.29 -26.32 -8.79
C GLY A 60 1.95 -25.16 -8.02
N ASP A 61 1.22 -24.06 -7.82
CA ASP A 61 1.71 -22.91 -7.06
C ASP A 61 1.88 -23.23 -5.56
N SER A 62 2.83 -22.58 -4.89
CA SER A 62 3.00 -22.63 -3.43
C SER A 62 3.67 -21.37 -2.89
N THR A 63 3.67 -21.22 -1.56
CA THR A 63 4.33 -20.10 -0.89
C THR A 63 5.83 -20.07 -1.16
N TRP A 64 6.45 -21.22 -1.47
CA TRP A 64 7.85 -21.30 -1.89
C TRP A 64 8.06 -20.70 -3.28
N GLN A 65 7.21 -20.99 -4.27
CA GLN A 65 7.33 -20.35 -5.59
C GLN A 65 7.07 -18.85 -5.50
N HIS A 66 6.12 -18.43 -4.67
CA HIS A 66 5.89 -17.00 -4.41
C HIS A 66 7.11 -16.33 -3.77
N PHE A 67 7.76 -17.00 -2.82
CA PHE A 67 9.02 -16.54 -2.23
C PHE A 67 10.14 -16.43 -3.28
N ASP A 68 10.35 -17.48 -4.07
CA ASP A 68 11.38 -17.53 -5.11
C ASP A 68 11.21 -16.41 -6.15
N ASP A 69 9.99 -16.24 -6.68
CA ASP A 69 9.64 -15.16 -7.60
C ASP A 69 9.90 -13.77 -6.99
N THR A 70 9.64 -13.61 -5.68
CA THR A 70 9.84 -12.32 -4.98
C THR A 70 11.33 -12.03 -4.75
N ILE A 71 12.14 -13.03 -4.42
CA ILE A 71 13.59 -12.87 -4.25
C ILE A 71 14.26 -12.58 -5.59
N TYR A 72 13.90 -13.31 -6.63
CA TYR A 72 14.40 -13.08 -7.98
C TYR A 72 13.97 -11.69 -8.50
N GLY A 73 12.69 -11.33 -8.34
CA GLY A 73 12.18 -10.02 -8.75
C GLY A 73 12.74 -8.84 -7.95
N GLY A 74 13.20 -9.09 -6.72
CA GLY A 74 13.93 -8.13 -5.88
C GLY A 74 15.44 -8.09 -6.14
N ASP A 75 15.91 -8.72 -7.21
CA ASP A 75 17.33 -8.83 -7.58
C ASP A 75 18.22 -9.31 -6.42
N PHE A 76 17.69 -10.24 -5.62
CA PHE A 76 18.35 -10.83 -4.44
C PHE A 76 18.74 -9.84 -3.32
N LEU A 77 18.30 -8.58 -3.38
CA LEU A 77 18.58 -7.55 -2.37
C LEU A 77 17.60 -7.58 -1.18
N ALA A 78 16.50 -8.31 -1.29
CA ALA A 78 15.47 -8.37 -0.27
C ALA A 78 15.89 -9.25 0.94
N ASN A 79 15.45 -8.86 2.14
CA ASN A 79 15.66 -9.65 3.37
C ASN A 79 14.81 -10.92 3.33
N GLN A 80 15.45 -12.05 3.00
CA GLN A 80 14.78 -13.31 2.70
C GLN A 80 13.85 -13.83 3.82
N PRO A 81 14.25 -13.88 5.12
CA PRO A 81 13.34 -14.26 6.19
C PRO A 81 12.01 -13.48 6.21
N THR A 82 12.05 -12.16 6.03
CA THR A 82 10.84 -11.32 6.03
C THR A 82 9.99 -11.57 4.79
N VAL A 83 10.61 -11.73 3.62
CA VAL A 83 9.90 -12.08 2.38
C VAL A 83 9.23 -13.43 2.50
N LYS A 84 9.93 -14.43 3.04
CA LYS A 84 9.35 -15.77 3.26
C LYS A 84 8.13 -15.71 4.18
N ALA A 85 8.25 -14.99 5.30
CA ALA A 85 7.14 -14.81 6.23
C ALA A 85 5.94 -14.10 5.57
N MET A 86 6.18 -13.10 4.72
CA MET A 86 5.15 -12.44 3.92
C MET A 86 4.44 -13.42 2.98
N CYS A 87 5.21 -14.21 2.21
CA CYS A 87 4.67 -15.18 1.26
C CYS A 87 3.87 -16.30 1.95
N ASP A 88 4.35 -16.78 3.10
CA ASP A 88 3.66 -17.80 3.92
C ASP A 88 2.36 -17.29 4.54
N ALA A 89 2.32 -16.01 4.95
CA ALA A 89 1.13 -15.38 5.54
C ALA A 89 0.06 -15.01 4.51
N ALA A 90 0.46 -14.75 3.26
CA ALA A 90 -0.42 -14.20 2.22
C ALA A 90 -1.73 -14.98 1.99
N PRO A 91 -1.75 -16.33 1.92
CA PRO A 91 -3.01 -17.09 1.78
C PRO A 91 -4.02 -16.80 2.89
N GLY A 92 -3.55 -16.77 4.14
CA GLY A 92 -4.41 -16.47 5.30
C GLY A 92 -4.90 -15.01 5.32
N ILE A 93 -4.10 -14.08 4.79
CA ILE A 93 -4.51 -12.68 4.63
C ILE A 93 -5.64 -12.55 3.61
N ILE A 94 -5.61 -13.30 2.50
CA ILE A 94 -6.72 -13.32 1.54
C ILE A 94 -7.99 -13.86 2.19
N ASP A 95 -7.91 -14.96 2.94
CA ASP A 95 -9.07 -15.52 3.63
C ASP A 95 -9.64 -14.56 4.68
N LEU A 96 -8.77 -13.83 5.38
CA LEU A 96 -9.17 -12.78 6.32
C LEU A 96 -9.93 -11.67 5.60
N LEU A 97 -9.38 -11.15 4.50
CA LEU A 97 -9.97 -10.05 3.73
C LEU A 97 -11.30 -10.48 3.09
N ASP A 98 -11.39 -11.71 2.60
CA ASP A 98 -12.63 -12.29 2.07
C ASP A 98 -13.73 -12.32 3.15
N ARG A 99 -13.38 -12.77 4.36
CA ARG A 99 -14.30 -12.80 5.52
C ARG A 99 -14.64 -11.41 6.06
N MET A 100 -13.77 -10.42 5.85
CA MET A 100 -14.06 -9.01 6.14
C MET A 100 -15.02 -8.38 5.12
N GLY A 101 -15.44 -9.12 4.10
CA GLY A 101 -16.42 -8.67 3.12
C GLY A 101 -15.81 -7.95 1.92
N VAL A 102 -14.50 -8.08 1.68
CA VAL A 102 -13.89 -7.58 0.44
C VAL A 102 -14.54 -8.32 -0.74
N PRO A 103 -15.18 -7.64 -1.69
CA PRO A 103 -15.86 -8.26 -2.82
C PRO A 103 -14.87 -8.71 -3.90
N PHE A 104 -14.03 -9.69 -3.57
CA PHE A 104 -13.16 -10.33 -4.54
C PHE A 104 -13.97 -11.01 -5.65
N ASN A 105 -13.43 -11.00 -6.86
CA ASN A 105 -13.96 -11.72 -8.00
C ASN A 105 -14.10 -13.20 -7.69
N ARG A 106 -15.14 -13.81 -8.26
CA ARG A 106 -15.43 -15.22 -8.11
C ARG A 106 -15.43 -15.93 -9.45
N THR A 107 -15.08 -17.22 -9.43
CA THR A 107 -15.32 -18.13 -10.54
C THR A 107 -16.83 -18.39 -10.67
N PRO A 108 -17.32 -18.96 -11.79
CA PRO A 108 -18.74 -19.32 -11.94
C PRO A 108 -19.27 -20.24 -10.82
N GLU A 109 -18.40 -21.03 -10.20
CA GLU A 109 -18.71 -21.93 -9.09
C GLU A 109 -18.76 -21.21 -7.72
N GLY A 110 -18.46 -19.91 -7.68
CA GLY A 110 -18.50 -19.09 -6.46
C GLY A 110 -17.20 -19.09 -5.63
N LEU A 111 -16.12 -19.70 -6.12
CA LEU A 111 -14.81 -19.69 -5.44
C LEU A 111 -14.07 -18.37 -5.71
N LEU A 112 -13.10 -18.02 -4.87
CA LEU A 112 -12.21 -16.88 -5.14
C LEU A 112 -11.49 -17.06 -6.48
N ASP A 113 -11.54 -16.03 -7.32
CA ASP A 113 -10.83 -16.02 -8.59
C ASP A 113 -9.47 -15.33 -8.47
N PHE A 114 -8.53 -15.79 -9.29
CA PHE A 114 -7.15 -15.35 -9.30
C PHE A 114 -6.69 -15.15 -10.74
N ARG A 115 -6.04 -14.01 -10.98
CA ARG A 115 -5.47 -13.65 -12.29
C ARG A 115 -3.95 -13.67 -12.28
N ARG A 116 -3.38 -13.59 -13.48
CA ARG A 116 -1.94 -13.36 -13.68
C ARG A 116 -1.58 -11.90 -13.45
N PHE A 117 -0.32 -11.69 -13.07
CA PHE A 117 0.29 -10.38 -12.92
C PHE A 117 1.76 -10.45 -13.34
N GLY A 118 2.45 -9.33 -13.50
CA GLY A 118 3.87 -9.36 -13.86
C GLY A 118 4.71 -9.97 -12.75
N GLY A 119 5.81 -10.62 -13.14
CA GLY A 119 6.73 -11.28 -12.21
C GLY A 119 6.22 -12.62 -11.65
N THR A 120 5.15 -13.19 -12.19
CA THR A 120 4.66 -14.53 -11.84
C THR A 120 4.11 -15.26 -13.06
N LEU A 121 4.35 -16.56 -13.15
CA LEU A 121 3.71 -17.44 -14.14
C LEU A 121 2.37 -18.03 -13.65
N TYR A 122 2.06 -17.83 -12.38
CA TYR A 122 0.90 -18.41 -11.70
C TYR A 122 -0.23 -17.41 -11.53
N ASN A 123 -1.46 -17.91 -11.59
CA ASN A 123 -2.69 -17.22 -11.23
C ASN A 123 -2.80 -17.12 -9.71
N ARG A 124 -2.08 -16.16 -9.12
CA ARG A 124 -2.02 -15.95 -7.67
C ARG A 124 -2.40 -14.57 -7.19
N THR A 125 -2.89 -13.70 -8.08
CA THR A 125 -3.33 -12.36 -7.72
C THR A 125 -4.85 -12.33 -7.49
N ALA A 126 -5.28 -12.24 -6.24
CA ALA A 126 -6.69 -11.99 -5.90
C ALA A 126 -7.06 -10.54 -6.23
N PHE A 127 -8.26 -10.32 -6.77
CA PHE A 127 -8.66 -9.02 -7.31
C PHE A 127 -10.15 -8.73 -7.13
N ALA A 128 -10.50 -7.44 -7.13
CA ALA A 128 -11.87 -6.95 -7.19
C ALA A 128 -11.98 -5.96 -8.36
N GLY A 129 -12.33 -6.47 -9.53
CA GLY A 129 -12.31 -5.78 -10.82
C GLY A 129 -10.98 -5.08 -11.07
N ALA A 130 -11.04 -3.77 -11.22
CA ALA A 130 -9.89 -2.87 -11.33
C ALA A 130 -9.76 -1.92 -10.12
N THR A 131 -10.45 -2.21 -9.02
CA THR A 131 -10.56 -1.34 -7.84
C THR A 131 -10.16 -2.04 -6.55
N THR A 132 -9.31 -3.07 -6.63
CA THR A 132 -8.96 -3.90 -5.46
C THR A 132 -8.50 -3.08 -4.27
N GLY A 133 -7.64 -2.07 -4.47
CA GLY A 133 -7.17 -1.18 -3.40
C GLY A 133 -8.29 -0.40 -2.71
N GLN A 134 -9.27 0.08 -3.47
CA GLN A 134 -10.46 0.74 -2.92
C GLN A 134 -11.28 -0.22 -2.06
N GLN A 135 -11.52 -1.44 -2.56
CA GLN A 135 -12.31 -2.43 -1.83
C GLN A 135 -11.63 -2.88 -0.53
N LEU A 136 -10.30 -3.09 -0.57
CA LEU A 136 -9.50 -3.37 0.62
C LEU A 136 -9.58 -2.23 1.63
N LEU A 137 -9.44 -0.98 1.17
CA LEU A 137 -9.43 0.19 2.04
C LEU A 137 -10.79 0.40 2.73
N TYR A 138 -11.88 0.17 2.01
CA TYR A 138 -13.23 0.29 2.57
C TYR A 138 -13.50 -0.78 3.62
N ALA A 139 -13.15 -2.04 3.34
CA ALA A 139 -13.30 -3.12 4.31
C ALA A 139 -12.51 -2.84 5.61
N LEU A 140 -11.25 -2.42 5.49
CA LEU A 140 -10.44 -2.09 6.68
C LEU A 140 -10.95 -0.85 7.43
N ASP A 141 -11.36 0.21 6.73
CA ASP A 141 -11.94 1.40 7.39
C ASP A 141 -13.22 1.06 8.14
N GLU A 142 -14.08 0.18 7.60
CA GLU A 142 -15.27 -0.28 8.30
C GLU A 142 -14.95 -1.03 9.60
N GLN A 143 -13.93 -1.90 9.59
CA GLN A 143 -13.46 -2.55 10.82
C GLN A 143 -12.90 -1.53 11.83
N VAL A 144 -12.16 -0.52 11.36
CA VAL A 144 -11.67 0.55 12.24
C VAL A 144 -12.82 1.39 12.81
N ARG A 145 -13.85 1.69 12.01
CA ARG A 145 -15.05 2.44 12.47
C ARG A 145 -15.81 1.70 13.57
N ARG A 146 -15.83 0.36 13.53
CA ARG A 146 -16.35 -0.43 14.65
C ARG A 146 -15.56 -0.13 15.93
N TYR A 147 -14.23 -0.18 15.89
CA TYR A 147 -13.42 0.10 17.08
C TYR A 147 -13.45 1.57 17.52
N GLU A 148 -13.71 2.49 16.60
CA GLU A 148 -14.02 3.89 16.91
C GLU A 148 -15.34 4.01 17.70
N SER A 149 -16.39 3.28 17.31
CA SER A 149 -17.65 3.23 18.07
C SER A 149 -17.52 2.56 19.44
N GLU A 150 -16.57 1.63 19.59
CA GLU A 150 -16.21 1.00 20.87
C GLU A 150 -15.31 1.90 21.74
N GLY A 151 -14.93 3.09 21.27
CA GLY A 151 -14.08 4.04 22.00
C GLY A 151 -12.59 3.63 22.09
N LYS A 152 -12.17 2.61 21.32
CA LYS A 152 -10.77 2.14 21.29
C LYS A 152 -9.89 2.91 20.33
N VAL A 153 -10.49 3.48 19.28
CA VAL A 153 -9.79 4.23 18.24
C VAL A 153 -10.31 5.64 18.18
N LYS A 154 -9.40 6.62 18.08
CA LYS A 154 -9.74 8.01 17.78
C LYS A 154 -9.06 8.44 16.48
N LYS A 155 -9.84 8.92 15.51
CA LYS A 155 -9.31 9.41 14.24
C LYS A 155 -9.03 10.90 14.28
N TYR A 156 -7.87 11.27 13.76
CA TYR A 156 -7.39 12.62 13.54
C TYR A 156 -7.15 12.79 12.03
N GLU A 157 -8.24 12.99 11.29
CA GLU A 157 -8.19 13.26 9.85
C GLU A 157 -7.90 14.74 9.57
N HIS A 158 -7.16 15.03 8.50
CA HIS A 158 -6.60 16.36 8.20
C HIS A 158 -5.51 16.81 9.19
N TRP A 159 -4.82 15.85 9.83
CA TRP A 159 -3.67 16.15 10.67
C TRP A 159 -2.38 15.73 9.97
N GLU A 160 -1.43 16.66 9.88
CA GLU A 160 -0.09 16.41 9.35
C GLU A 160 0.90 16.15 10.49
N PHE A 161 1.67 15.07 10.36
CA PHE A 161 2.80 14.80 11.25
C PHE A 161 3.94 15.77 10.96
N LEU A 162 4.46 16.43 12.00
CA LEU A 162 5.59 17.35 11.88
C LEU A 162 6.89 16.71 12.36
N SER A 163 6.87 16.07 13.53
CA SER A 163 8.07 15.48 14.14
C SER A 163 7.72 14.48 15.24
N ALA A 164 8.66 13.59 15.54
CA ALA A 164 8.62 12.77 16.74
C ALA A 164 9.04 13.62 17.96
N VAL A 165 8.39 13.40 19.11
CA VAL A 165 8.85 13.93 20.39
C VAL A 165 9.82 12.94 20.99
N LEU A 166 11.06 13.37 21.26
CA LEU A 166 12.12 12.52 21.79
C LEU A 166 12.49 12.97 23.21
N ASP A 167 12.77 12.02 24.10
CA ASP A 167 13.37 12.31 25.41
C ASP A 167 14.91 12.46 25.31
N ASP A 168 15.55 12.75 26.44
CA ASP A 168 17.01 12.93 26.54
C ASP A 168 17.80 11.69 26.10
N ASN A 169 17.19 10.50 26.20
CA ASN A 169 17.76 9.23 25.75
C ASN A 169 17.42 8.91 24.29
N ARG A 170 16.89 9.87 23.53
CA ARG A 170 16.49 9.73 22.12
C ARG A 170 15.38 8.70 21.91
N THR A 171 14.62 8.38 22.96
CA THR A 171 13.45 7.49 22.88
C THR A 171 12.23 8.30 22.47
N CYS A 172 11.44 7.79 21.52
CA CYS A 172 10.21 8.45 21.11
C CYS A 172 9.13 8.35 22.20
N ARG A 173 8.53 9.49 22.54
CA ARG A 173 7.47 9.64 23.56
C ARG A 173 6.18 10.24 23.01
N GLY A 174 6.04 10.28 21.69
CA GLY A 174 4.88 10.87 21.02
C GLY A 174 5.22 11.60 19.74
N ILE A 175 4.28 12.44 19.30
CA ILE A 175 4.42 13.23 18.06
C ILE A 175 4.03 14.69 18.27
N CYS A 176 4.57 15.55 17.41
CA CYS A 176 4.02 16.86 17.12
C CYS A 176 3.26 16.78 15.80
N ALA A 177 2.03 17.29 15.77
CA ALA A 177 1.17 17.28 14.58
C ALA A 177 0.40 18.60 14.45
N MET A 178 0.02 18.93 13.21
CA MET A 178 -0.72 20.13 12.86
C MET A 178 -2.07 19.77 12.25
N ASP A 179 -3.14 20.39 12.74
CA ASP A 179 -4.45 20.35 12.10
C ASP A 179 -4.46 21.27 10.88
N LEU A 180 -4.65 20.72 9.69
CA LEU A 180 -4.65 21.47 8.43
C LEU A 180 -5.89 22.35 8.24
N ARG A 181 -6.92 22.23 9.09
CA ARG A 181 -8.12 23.08 9.04
C ARG A 181 -8.00 24.30 9.93
N SER A 182 -7.49 24.11 11.15
CA SER A 182 -7.37 25.18 12.15
C SER A 182 -5.97 25.79 12.21
N MET A 183 -4.96 25.13 11.62
CA MET A 183 -3.53 25.42 11.76
C MET A 183 -3.03 25.29 13.21
N GLU A 184 -3.79 24.62 14.09
CA GLU A 184 -3.35 24.31 15.45
C GLU A 184 -2.21 23.30 15.41
N VAL A 185 -1.11 23.62 16.10
CA VAL A 185 -0.01 22.69 16.32
C VAL A 185 -0.09 22.15 17.74
N ARG A 186 -0.08 20.83 17.88
CA ARG A 186 -0.23 20.15 19.17
C ARG A 186 0.71 18.95 19.30
N THR A 187 1.15 18.71 20.52
CA THR A 187 1.87 17.49 20.91
C THR A 187 0.94 16.43 21.48
N PHE A 188 1.20 15.17 21.11
CA PHE A 188 0.42 14.01 21.51
C PHE A 188 1.36 12.97 22.14
N PRO A 189 1.23 12.66 23.44
CA PRO A 189 2.05 11.66 24.09
C PRO A 189 1.66 10.24 23.64
N ALA A 190 2.65 9.35 23.52
CA ALA A 190 2.44 7.95 23.17
C ALA A 190 3.52 7.05 23.78
N ASP A 191 3.16 5.81 24.07
CA ASP A 191 4.11 4.77 24.48
C ASP A 191 4.87 4.19 23.28
N ALA A 192 4.24 4.21 22.10
CA ALA A 192 4.85 3.85 20.83
C ALA A 192 4.16 4.58 19.67
N ILE A 193 4.90 4.77 18.57
CA ILE A 193 4.37 5.33 17.33
C ILE A 193 4.63 4.36 16.16
N ILE A 194 3.69 4.29 15.21
CA ILE A 194 3.82 3.50 13.97
C ILE A 194 3.70 4.46 12.79
N ILE A 195 4.71 4.46 11.93
CA ILE A 195 4.78 5.31 10.75
C ILE A 195 4.34 4.50 9.52
N ALA A 196 3.21 4.89 8.93
CA ALA A 196 2.57 4.25 7.77
C ALA A 196 2.15 5.30 6.72
N THR A 197 3.02 6.28 6.47
CA THR A 197 2.71 7.53 5.75
C THR A 197 2.72 7.43 4.21
N GLY A 198 2.96 6.24 3.66
CA GLY A 198 2.96 6.01 2.22
C GLY A 198 4.28 6.40 1.53
N GLY A 199 4.23 6.62 0.22
CA GLY A 199 5.42 6.85 -0.60
C GLY A 199 5.82 8.32 -0.74
N ILE A 200 6.86 8.55 -1.56
CA ILE A 200 7.50 9.85 -1.80
C ILE A 200 7.22 10.40 -3.22
N GLY A 201 6.16 9.94 -3.87
CA GLY A 201 5.93 10.19 -5.30
C GLY A 201 5.89 11.66 -5.72
N ALA A 202 5.58 12.59 -4.82
CA ALA A 202 5.53 14.02 -5.11
C ALA A 202 6.90 14.65 -5.44
N ILE A 203 8.01 13.99 -5.09
CA ILE A 203 9.34 14.47 -5.47
C ILE A 203 9.58 14.34 -6.99
N PHE A 204 8.81 13.48 -7.67
CA PHE A 204 8.84 13.31 -9.11
C PHE A 204 7.78 14.21 -9.74
N GLY A 205 8.20 15.14 -10.62
CA GLY A 205 7.28 16.09 -11.26
C GLY A 205 6.08 15.42 -11.95
N LYS A 206 6.27 14.21 -12.50
CA LYS A 206 5.18 13.35 -13.00
C LYS A 206 5.26 11.98 -12.34
N SER A 207 4.23 11.61 -11.58
CA SER A 207 4.10 10.34 -10.89
C SER A 207 2.67 9.80 -10.94
N THR A 208 2.50 8.48 -10.77
CA THR A 208 1.17 7.85 -10.59
C THR A 208 0.60 8.08 -9.20
N ASN A 209 1.45 8.44 -8.25
CA ASN A 209 1.12 8.65 -6.84
C ASN A 209 0.07 9.76 -6.65
N SER A 210 -0.62 9.74 -5.52
CA SER A 210 -1.46 10.87 -5.12
C SER A 210 -0.58 12.04 -4.67
N VAL A 211 -1.07 13.27 -4.80
CA VAL A 211 -0.33 14.49 -4.39
C VAL A 211 0.06 14.50 -2.90
N VAL A 212 -0.63 13.70 -2.09
CA VAL A 212 -0.37 13.54 -0.65
C VAL A 212 0.79 12.59 -0.33
N CYS A 213 1.37 11.92 -1.33
CA CYS A 213 2.56 11.09 -1.16
C CYS A 213 3.82 11.97 -1.20
N THR A 214 3.99 12.80 -0.17
CA THR A 214 4.99 13.88 -0.13
C THR A 214 6.35 13.44 0.38
N GLY A 215 6.41 12.38 1.19
CA GLY A 215 7.63 11.99 1.91
C GLY A 215 8.02 12.90 3.06
N SER A 216 7.16 13.84 3.48
CA SER A 216 7.47 14.81 4.54
C SER A 216 7.81 14.13 5.87
N ALA A 217 7.00 13.14 6.28
CA ALA A 217 7.24 12.39 7.51
C ALA A 217 8.56 11.60 7.49
N GLN A 218 8.88 10.96 6.36
CA GLN A 218 10.15 10.25 6.18
C GLN A 218 11.33 11.20 6.30
N SER A 219 11.25 12.36 5.66
CA SER A 219 12.28 13.41 5.74
C SER A 219 12.46 13.93 7.16
N ALA A 220 11.37 14.23 7.87
CA ALA A 220 11.41 14.69 9.25
C ALA A 220 12.09 13.67 10.17
N LEU A 221 11.70 12.39 10.08
CA LEU A 221 12.30 11.33 10.88
C LEU A 221 13.77 11.08 10.56
N TYR A 222 14.14 11.14 9.27
CA TYR A 222 15.54 11.03 8.85
C TYR A 222 16.38 12.16 9.44
N GLN A 223 15.90 13.41 9.39
CA GLN A 223 16.55 14.56 10.03
C GLN A 223 16.60 14.41 11.56
N GLN A 224 15.64 13.70 12.15
CA GLN A 224 15.64 13.32 13.56
C GLN A 224 16.48 12.08 13.86
N GLY A 225 17.30 11.58 12.93
CA GLY A 225 18.30 10.53 13.17
C GLY A 225 17.83 9.10 12.91
N CYS A 226 16.64 8.90 12.34
CA CYS A 226 16.26 7.58 11.83
C CYS A 226 17.11 7.22 10.60
N TYR A 227 17.52 5.95 10.49
CA TYR A 227 18.16 5.46 9.28
C TYR A 227 17.14 5.32 8.16
N TYR A 228 17.47 5.86 6.99
CA TYR A 228 16.70 5.71 5.75
C TYR A 228 17.50 4.86 4.78
N ALA A 229 16.91 3.77 4.29
CA ALA A 229 17.58 2.79 3.44
C ALA A 229 16.96 2.74 2.04
N ASN A 230 17.78 2.39 1.05
CA ASN A 230 17.34 2.03 -0.31
C ASN A 230 16.55 3.15 -1.03
N GLY A 231 16.86 4.42 -0.75
CA GLY A 231 16.17 5.57 -1.34
C GLY A 231 16.38 5.73 -2.85
N GLU A 232 17.43 5.12 -3.38
CA GLU A 232 17.79 5.05 -4.79
C GLU A 232 16.89 4.11 -5.60
N PHE A 233 16.22 3.15 -4.94
CA PHE A 233 15.40 2.14 -5.60
C PHE A 233 13.98 2.64 -5.86
N ILE A 234 13.80 3.33 -6.98
CA ILE A 234 12.53 3.90 -7.43
C ILE A 234 11.92 3.04 -8.53
N GLN A 235 10.76 2.44 -8.27
CA GLN A 235 10.02 1.70 -9.29
C GLN A 235 9.30 2.64 -10.25
N VAL A 236 9.61 2.53 -11.54
CA VAL A 236 8.88 3.19 -12.63
C VAL A 236 7.89 2.20 -13.22
N HIS A 237 6.60 2.41 -13.01
CA HIS A 237 5.57 1.53 -13.55
C HIS A 237 5.56 1.61 -15.10
N PRO A 238 5.58 0.49 -15.84
CA PRO A 238 5.75 0.50 -17.30
C PRO A 238 4.66 1.24 -18.08
N THR A 239 3.42 1.25 -17.55
CA THR A 239 2.25 1.80 -18.25
C THR A 239 1.53 2.84 -17.41
N SER A 240 1.44 4.05 -17.94
CA SER A 240 0.61 5.13 -17.41
C SER A 240 0.10 6.03 -18.52
N ILE A 241 -1.05 6.66 -18.30
CA ILE A 241 -1.60 7.68 -19.19
C ILE A 241 -1.09 9.04 -18.73
N PRO A 242 -0.39 9.81 -19.59
CA PRO A 242 0.01 11.17 -19.28
C PRO A 242 -1.20 12.07 -19.00
N GLY A 243 -1.12 12.83 -17.92
CA GLY A 243 -2.00 13.96 -17.63
C GLY A 243 -1.21 15.27 -17.60
N GLU A 244 -1.94 16.38 -17.58
CA GLU A 244 -1.39 17.72 -17.32
C GLU A 244 -0.88 17.84 -15.88
N ASP A 245 -1.65 17.32 -14.93
CA ASP A 245 -1.38 17.31 -13.49
C ASP A 245 -0.44 16.17 -13.07
N LYS A 246 -0.77 14.93 -13.45
CA LYS A 246 -0.06 13.72 -13.02
C LYS A 246 -0.23 12.56 -14.00
N LEU A 247 0.48 11.45 -13.75
CA LEU A 247 0.31 10.22 -14.51
C LEU A 247 -0.84 9.40 -13.92
N ARG A 248 -1.66 8.78 -14.76
CA ARG A 248 -2.73 7.87 -14.32
C ARG A 248 -2.28 6.44 -14.56
N LEU A 249 -2.26 5.63 -13.52
CA LEU A 249 -1.84 4.23 -13.61
C LEU A 249 -2.78 3.45 -14.54
N MET A 250 -2.18 2.72 -15.48
CA MET A 250 -2.85 1.64 -16.21
C MET A 250 -2.33 0.32 -15.64
N SER A 251 -3.19 -0.42 -14.95
CA SER A 251 -2.81 -1.64 -14.24
C SER A 251 -2.02 -2.60 -15.12
N GLU A 252 -0.99 -3.20 -14.55
CA GLU A 252 -0.28 -4.33 -15.16
C GLU A 252 -1.20 -5.52 -15.43
N SER A 253 -2.33 -5.64 -14.73
CA SER A 253 -3.33 -6.67 -15.05
C SER A 253 -3.80 -6.57 -16.49
N ALA A 254 -3.80 -5.39 -17.12
CA ALA A 254 -4.12 -5.28 -18.55
C ALA A 254 -3.21 -6.16 -19.42
N ARG A 255 -1.92 -6.30 -19.07
CA ARG A 255 -1.01 -7.24 -19.74
C ARG A 255 -1.24 -8.69 -19.31
N GLY A 256 -1.56 -8.91 -18.02
CA GLY A 256 -1.95 -10.21 -17.48
C GLY A 256 -3.17 -10.82 -18.18
N GLU A 257 -4.15 -9.98 -18.54
CA GLU A 257 -5.37 -10.34 -19.27
C GLU A 257 -5.18 -10.40 -20.81
N GLY A 258 -3.93 -10.42 -21.30
CA GLY A 258 -3.63 -10.58 -22.73
C GLY A 258 -3.26 -9.30 -23.48
N GLY A 259 -3.32 -8.13 -22.84
CA GLY A 259 -2.81 -6.88 -23.41
C GLY A 259 -1.33 -6.97 -23.73
N ARG A 260 -0.90 -6.25 -24.77
CA ARG A 260 0.49 -6.20 -25.23
C ARG A 260 0.91 -4.75 -25.43
N VAL A 261 2.16 -4.46 -25.09
CA VAL A 261 2.82 -3.20 -25.41
C VAL A 261 3.76 -3.47 -26.58
N TRP A 262 3.74 -2.62 -27.57
CA TRP A 262 4.64 -2.66 -28.71
C TRP A 262 5.30 -1.29 -28.86
N VAL A 263 6.48 -1.27 -29.47
CA VAL A 263 7.23 -0.04 -29.76
C VAL A 263 7.66 -0.10 -31.22
N PRO A 264 7.73 1.03 -31.94
CA PRO A 264 8.20 1.00 -33.33
C PRO A 264 9.57 0.31 -33.44
N LYS A 265 9.74 -0.57 -34.44
CA LYS A 265 11.03 -1.25 -34.68
C LYS A 265 12.17 -0.27 -34.95
N LYS A 266 11.85 0.86 -35.57
CA LYS A 266 12.80 1.95 -35.82
C LYS A 266 12.83 2.86 -34.59
N PRO A 267 13.97 2.98 -33.88
CA PRO A 267 14.09 3.93 -32.78
C PRO A 267 13.81 5.37 -33.26
N GLY A 268 13.00 6.11 -32.49
CA GLY A 268 12.65 7.49 -32.81
C GLY A 268 11.63 7.67 -33.95
N ASP A 269 10.87 6.63 -34.29
CA ASP A 269 9.77 6.76 -35.25
C ASP A 269 8.64 7.64 -34.69
N ASN A 270 8.39 8.77 -35.37
CA ASN A 270 7.42 9.79 -34.96
C ASN A 270 6.08 9.68 -35.71
N ARG A 271 5.86 8.61 -36.50
CA ARG A 271 4.55 8.37 -37.11
C ARG A 271 3.49 8.19 -36.02
N ASP A 272 2.23 8.49 -36.35
CA ASP A 272 1.11 8.16 -35.45
C ASP A 272 1.18 6.67 -35.12
N PRO A 273 1.23 6.25 -33.83
CA PRO A 273 1.30 4.85 -33.45
C PRO A 273 0.21 3.97 -34.10
N LYS A 274 -0.99 4.51 -34.34
CA LYS A 274 -2.07 3.76 -34.99
C LYS A 274 -1.79 3.49 -36.47
N SER A 275 -0.94 4.30 -37.10
CA SER A 275 -0.56 4.18 -38.51
C SER A 275 0.59 3.20 -38.77
N ILE A 276 1.33 2.78 -37.72
CA ILE A 276 2.50 1.90 -37.87
C ILE A 276 2.01 0.47 -38.17
N PRO A 277 2.38 -0.12 -39.33
CA PRO A 277 2.01 -1.48 -39.70
C PRO A 277 2.52 -2.52 -38.70
N GLN A 278 1.82 -3.64 -38.49
CA GLN A 278 2.19 -4.64 -37.49
C GLN A 278 3.59 -5.24 -37.68
N ASN A 279 4.06 -5.37 -38.93
CA ASN A 279 5.42 -5.83 -39.24
C ASN A 279 6.51 -4.79 -38.90
N GLU A 280 6.13 -3.56 -38.54
CA GLU A 280 7.00 -2.44 -38.16
C GLU A 280 6.86 -2.03 -36.67
N ARG A 281 5.98 -2.72 -35.94
CA ARG A 281 5.80 -2.64 -34.48
C ARG A 281 6.69 -3.63 -33.73
#